data_AF-A0A0K0D5V6-F1
#
_entry.id   AF-A0A0K0D5V6-F1
#
_cell.length_a   1.000
_cell.length_b   1.000
_cell.length_c   1.000
_cell.angle_alpha   90.00
_cell.angle_beta   90.00
_cell.angle_gamma   90.00
#
_symmetry.space_group_name_H-M   'P 1'
#
loop_
_entity.id
_entity.type
_entity.pdbx_description
1 polymer ?
#
loop_
_entity_poly.entity_id
_entity_poly.type
_entity_poly.pdbx_seq_one_letter_code
_entity_poly.pdbx_strand_id
1 'polypeptide(L)'
;MDKYVISEEEDILDAEPPFDDFMKSGITIMELRKNTRFGNIINYVDNLFRNEVRRVIFRGVGDAAEKCVSCVEVFKRKRQVL
;
A
#
# COMPACT_ATOMS: atom_id res chain seq x y z
N MET A 1 32.98 10.42 -21.01
CA MET A 1 31.89 9.46 -21.24
C MET A 1 31.76 8.68 -19.95
N ASP A 2 30.77 9.03 -19.13
CA ASP A 2 30.62 8.46 -17.80
C ASP A 2 30.28 6.97 -17.89
N LYS A 3 31.02 6.17 -17.13
CA LYS A 3 30.85 4.71 -17.08
C LYS A 3 29.70 4.40 -16.13
N TYR A 4 28.51 4.16 -16.67
CA TYR A 4 27.41 3.61 -15.90
C TYR A 4 27.74 2.15 -15.55
N VAL A 5 27.80 1.84 -14.26
CA VAL A 5 27.95 0.48 -13.73
C VAL A 5 26.54 0.01 -13.38
N ILE A 6 26.11 -1.11 -13.95
CA ILE A 6 24.85 -1.76 -13.55
C ILE A 6 25.10 -2.37 -12.17
N SER A 7 24.52 -1.79 -11.11
CA SER A 7 24.51 -2.40 -9.79
C SER A 7 23.47 -3.51 -9.76
N GLU A 8 23.78 -4.62 -9.09
CA GLU A 8 22.80 -5.68 -8.78
C GLU A 8 21.83 -5.26 -7.65
N GLU A 9 22.19 -4.22 -6.89
CA GLU A 9 21.32 -3.61 -5.89
C GLU A 9 20.38 -2.61 -6.57
N GLU A 10 19.08 -2.86 -6.45
CA GLU A 10 18.02 -2.00 -6.96
C GLU A 10 17.74 -0.91 -5.92
N ASP A 11 18.07 0.35 -6.23
CA ASP A 11 17.74 1.47 -5.37
C ASP A 11 16.22 1.63 -5.32
N ILE A 12 15.62 1.28 -4.19
CA ILE A 12 14.20 1.46 -3.96
C ILE A 12 13.93 2.96 -3.76
N LEU A 13 13.57 3.64 -4.84
CA LEU A 13 13.14 5.04 -4.79
C LEU A 13 11.71 5.13 -4.26
N ASP A 14 11.61 5.56 -3.01
CA ASP A 14 10.33 5.79 -2.37
C ASP A 14 9.71 7.12 -2.83
N ALA A 15 8.65 7.03 -3.63
CA ALA A 15 7.93 8.20 -4.13
C ALA A 15 6.78 8.60 -3.20
N GLU A 16 6.47 9.89 -3.17
CA GLU A 16 5.24 10.35 -2.53
C GLU A 16 4.00 9.77 -3.24
N PRO A 17 2.91 9.50 -2.49
CA PRO A 17 1.67 9.06 -3.10
C PRO A 17 1.19 10.07 -4.16
N PRO A 18 0.81 9.62 -5.37
CA PRO A 18 0.42 10.47 -6.49
C PRO A 18 -1.04 10.97 -6.34
N PHE A 19 -1.39 11.41 -5.14
CA PHE A 19 -2.70 11.94 -4.78
C PHE A 19 -2.55 13.42 -4.42
N ASP A 20 -3.62 14.19 -4.58
CA ASP A 20 -3.65 15.57 -4.10
C ASP A 20 -3.75 15.62 -2.56
N ASP A 21 -3.40 16.73 -1.94
CA ASP A 21 -3.39 16.86 -0.48
C ASP A 21 -4.77 16.64 0.15
N PHE A 22 -5.85 17.01 -0.53
CA PHE A 22 -7.22 16.73 -0.08
C PHE A 22 -7.55 15.21 -0.05
N MET A 23 -6.80 14.42 -0.83
CA MET A 23 -6.84 12.97 -0.86
C MET A 23 -5.79 12.33 0.05
N LYS A 24 -4.96 13.10 0.76
CA LYS A 24 -4.04 12.60 1.80
C LYS A 24 -4.48 13.02 3.21
N SER A 25 -5.15 14.17 3.34
CA SER A 25 -5.55 14.76 4.62
C SER A 25 -6.52 13.87 5.41
N GLY A 26 -6.12 13.53 6.64
CA GLY A 26 -6.92 12.70 7.55
C GLY A 26 -7.09 11.24 7.10
N ILE A 27 -6.31 10.78 6.12
CA ILE A 27 -6.41 9.42 5.58
C ILE A 27 -5.38 8.51 6.23
N THR A 28 -5.83 7.33 6.68
CA THR A 28 -4.92 6.29 7.15
C THR A 28 -4.10 5.73 6.00
N ILE A 29 -2.77 5.82 6.11
CA ILE A 29 -1.82 5.19 5.21
C ILE A 29 -1.35 3.88 5.84
N MET A 30 -1.64 2.77 5.18
CA MET A 30 -1.22 1.43 5.55
C MET A 30 0.11 1.11 4.89
N GLU A 31 1.19 1.20 5.66
CA GLU A 31 2.54 0.83 5.21
C GLU A 31 2.72 -0.70 5.25
N LEU A 32 2.97 -1.31 4.09
CA LEU A 32 3.22 -2.74 3.94
C LEU A 32 4.71 -3.01 3.80
N ARG A 33 5.16 -4.01 4.55
CA ARG A 33 6.52 -4.55 4.49
C ARG A 33 6.47 -6.01 4.01
N LYS A 34 7.60 -6.52 3.54
CA LYS A 34 7.76 -7.92 3.10
C LYS A 34 7.28 -8.95 4.12
N ASN A 35 7.37 -8.63 5.42
CA ASN A 35 6.94 -9.49 6.54
C ASN A 35 5.59 -9.09 7.17
N THR A 36 4.89 -8.06 6.66
CA THR A 36 3.55 -7.70 7.14
C THR A 36 2.58 -8.87 6.96
N ARG A 37 1.83 -9.20 8.02
CA ARG A 37 0.82 -10.27 8.02
C ARG A 37 -0.44 -9.80 7.29
N PHE A 38 -0.77 -10.45 6.17
CA PHE A 38 -1.93 -10.14 5.33
C PHE A 38 -3.24 -10.04 6.12
N GLY A 39 -3.56 -11.07 6.93
CA GLY A 39 -4.84 -11.12 7.66
C GLY A 39 -5.04 -9.94 8.61
N ASN A 40 -3.97 -9.46 9.26
CA ASN A 40 -4.04 -8.34 10.19
C ASN A 40 -4.40 -7.04 9.46
N ILE A 41 -3.77 -6.78 8.32
CA ILE A 41 -4.04 -5.58 7.50
C ILE A 41 -5.49 -5.59 7.00
N ILE A 42 -5.94 -6.71 6.43
CA ILE A 42 -7.29 -6.80 5.88
C ILE A 42 -8.34 -6.63 6.97
N ASN A 43 -8.17 -7.25 8.14
CA ASN A 43 -9.10 -7.11 9.26
C ASN A 43 -9.11 -5.69 9.83
N TYR A 44 -7.94 -5.07 9.96
CA TYR A 44 -7.82 -3.69 10.43
C TYR A 44 -8.56 -2.72 9.49
N VAL A 45 -8.31 -2.82 8.18
CA VAL A 45 -8.96 -1.95 7.19
C VAL A 45 -10.46 -2.22 7.11
N ASP A 46 -10.91 -3.48 7.20
CA ASP A 46 -12.34 -3.79 7.26
C ASP A 46 -13.02 -3.09 8.45
N ASN A 47 -12.38 -3.14 9.63
CA ASN A 47 -12.88 -2.45 10.82
C ASN A 47 -12.89 -0.92 10.67
N LEU A 48 -11.90 -0.32 9.99
CA LEU A 48 -11.92 1.12 9.70
C LEU A 48 -13.16 1.51 8.89
N PHE A 49 -13.48 0.75 7.85
CA PHE A 49 -14.62 1.05 6.99
C PHE A 49 -15.99 0.76 7.65
N ARG A 50 -16.03 0.05 8.78
CA ARG A 50 -17.24 -0.04 9.62
C ARG A 50 -17.51 1.24 10.41
N ASN A 51 -16.47 2.03 10.69
CA ASN A 51 -16.53 3.30 11.43
C ASN A 51 -16.56 4.52 10.49
N GLU A 52 -17.31 4.45 9.38
CA GLU A 52 -17.52 5.52 8.40
C GLU A 52 -16.27 6.01 7.62
N VAL A 53 -15.11 5.35 7.75
CA VAL A 53 -13.95 5.64 6.91
C VAL A 53 -14.28 5.29 5.45
N ARG A 54 -14.10 6.25 4.54
CA ARG A 54 -14.34 6.06 3.10
C ARG A 54 -13.07 5.81 2.28
N ARG A 55 -11.91 6.07 2.85
CA ARG A 55 -10.63 6.11 2.13
C ARG A 55 -9.51 5.56 3.01
N VAL A 56 -8.63 4.78 2.38
CA VAL A 56 -7.39 4.28 2.96
C VAL A 56 -6.37 4.20 1.82
N ILE A 57 -5.10 4.47 2.11
CA ILE A 57 -4.01 4.32 1.13
C ILE A 57 -3.21 3.08 1.53
N PHE A 58 -3.06 2.13 0.62
CA PHE A 58 -2.11 1.03 0.79
C PHE A 58 -0.79 1.44 0.13
N ARG A 59 0.31 1.37 0.87
CA ARG A 59 1.63 1.73 0.38
C ARG A 59 2.61 0.59 0.63
N GLY A 60 3.29 0.15 -0.42
CA GLY A 60 4.33 -0.86 -0.35
C GLY A 60 5.30 -0.64 -1.50
N VAL A 61 6.58 -0.61 -1.16
CA VAL A 61 7.67 -0.25 -2.08
C VAL A 61 8.68 -1.41 -2.14
N GLY A 62 9.38 -1.55 -3.26
CA GLY A 62 10.32 -2.66 -3.52
C GLY A 62 9.65 -4.03 -3.32
N ASP A 63 10.28 -4.89 -2.52
CA ASP A 63 9.79 -6.24 -2.16
C ASP A 63 8.36 -6.30 -1.57
N ALA A 64 7.80 -5.18 -1.13
CA ALA A 64 6.44 -5.12 -0.61
C ALA A 64 5.39 -4.77 -1.67
N ALA A 65 5.78 -4.36 -2.88
CA ALA A 65 4.87 -3.90 -3.93
C ALA A 65 3.87 -4.99 -4.36
N GLU A 66 4.34 -6.20 -4.63
CA GLU A 66 3.47 -7.34 -5.01
C GLU A 66 2.44 -7.67 -3.91
N LYS A 67 2.89 -7.63 -2.66
CA LYS A 67 2.03 -7.80 -1.49
C LYS A 67 1.01 -6.67 -1.37
N CYS A 68 1.41 -5.44 -1.62
CA CYS A 68 0.54 -4.27 -1.58
C CYS A 68 -0.64 -4.44 -2.54
N VAL A 69 -0.36 -4.78 -3.80
CA VAL A 69 -1.39 -5.04 -4.82
C VAL A 69 -2.31 -6.18 -4.39
N SER A 70 -1.74 -7.30 -3.92
CA SER A 70 -2.50 -8.45 -3.44
C SER A 70 -3.44 -8.10 -2.28
N CYS A 71 -3.00 -7.29 -1.32
CA CYS A 71 -3.83 -6.82 -0.21
C CYS A 71 -5.03 -6.02 -0.70
N VAL A 72 -4.82 -5.09 -1.63
CA VAL A 72 -5.89 -4.26 -2.20
C VAL A 72 -6.91 -5.12 -2.94
N GLU A 73 -6.48 -6.09 -3.75
CA GLU A 73 -7.40 -6.98 -4.48
C GLU A 73 -8.23 -7.86 -3.54
N VAL A 74 -7.62 -8.44 -2.51
CA VAL A 74 -8.34 -9.25 -1.50
C VAL A 74 -9.36 -8.39 -0.74
N PHE A 75 -8.97 -7.17 -0.36
CA PHE A 75 -9.87 -6.23 0.31
C PHE A 75 -11.08 -5.87 -0.58
N LYS A 76 -10.86 -5.51 -1.85
CA LYS A 76 -11.92 -5.19 -2.80
C LYS A 76 -12.91 -6.36 -2.96
N ARG A 77 -12.39 -7.58 -3.16
CA ARG A 77 -13.22 -8.79 -3.30
C ARG A 77 -14.11 -9.04 -2.08
N LYS A 78 -13.58 -8.88 -0.86
CA LYS A 78 -14.37 -9.05 0.36
C LYS A 78 -15.53 -8.06 0.46
N ARG A 79 -15.37 -6.84 -0.07
CA ARG A 79 -16.39 -5.79 0.00
C ARG A 79 -17.41 -5.80 -1.14
N GLN A 80 -17.09 -6.41 -2.29
CA GLN A 80 -18.04 -6.58 -3.40
C GLN A 80 -19.19 -7.56 -3.07
N VAL A 81 -19.05 -8.35 -2.00
CA VAL A 81 -20.06 -9.35 -1.57
C VAL A 81 -21.06 -8.75 -0.57
N LEU A 82 -20.96 -7.45 -0.25
CA LEU A 82 -21.91 -6.69 0.58
C LEU A 82 -22.77 -5.78 -0.31
#